data_AF-A0A946WUN6-F1
#
_entry.id   AF-A0A946WUN6-F1
#
_cell.length_a   1.000
_cell.length_b   1.000
_cell.length_c   1.000
_cell.angle_alpha   90.00
_cell.angle_beta   90.00
_cell.angle_gamma   90.00
#
_symmetry.space_group_name_H-M   'P 1'
#
loop_
_entity.id
_entity.type
_entity.pdbx_description
1 polymer ?
#
loop_
_entity_poly.entity_id
_entity_poly.type
_entity_poly.pdbx_seq_one_letter_code
_entity_poly.pdbx_strand_id
1 'polypeptide(L)'
;MIIIYNNLKSLLTLILFTYSLIIAGQQPAYIIMDGCTDPAACNYDPTSTDDDDDDDDDDDDDDDSCEYETCLGCTDISACNFDENATIDSDCIFSDPLCGCYELNFAVTDTLSGGENSEMFENTGTGTISMVTIDLYFDNYLNNGSWASDMVVQIGSPDGTCYEFGGIGIPSNVCVNSGLGAGVYPFIWIGSTTGFYSASVDLSSYNISGDGVWTLTIVNGWPASSGAGFDTSISLSGICPYEYTELLGCTDFTACNYDPSANIEDGSCFYSFDAIGVCGGDCTSDSDNDGICDLEMCIEDLNSDGIISVQDILILLSDFGCDSMCEYDINQDGSVSIADLLLMLQSFGGLCDIQ
;
A
#
# COMPACT_ATOMS: atom_id res chain seq x y z
N MET A 1 52.18 -4.05 -76.18
CA MET A 1 52.54 -3.16 -75.03
C MET A 1 51.77 -1.84 -75.07
N ILE A 2 51.73 -1.11 -76.20
CA ILE A 2 51.00 0.19 -76.32
C ILE A 2 49.47 0.04 -76.20
N ILE A 3 48.89 -1.04 -76.73
CA ILE A 3 47.42 -1.27 -76.68
C ILE A 3 46.92 -1.54 -75.26
N ILE A 4 47.71 -2.25 -74.44
CA ILE A 4 47.38 -2.54 -73.04
C ILE A 4 47.46 -1.25 -72.20
N TYR A 5 48.45 -0.39 -72.48
CA TYR A 5 48.61 0.88 -71.78
C TYR A 5 47.47 1.87 -72.07
N ASN A 6 47.00 1.94 -73.32
CA ASN A 6 45.86 2.80 -73.67
C ASN A 6 44.53 2.31 -73.08
N ASN A 7 44.32 0.99 -73.00
CA ASN A 7 43.15 0.42 -72.35
C ASN A 7 43.16 0.63 -70.83
N LEU A 8 44.31 0.51 -70.17
CA LEU A 8 44.43 0.85 -68.74
C LEU A 8 44.20 2.34 -68.47
N LYS A 9 44.72 3.21 -69.34
CA LYS A 9 44.53 4.67 -69.19
C LYS A 9 43.08 5.07 -69.40
N SER A 10 42.39 4.45 -70.36
CA SER A 10 40.94 4.66 -70.57
C SER A 10 40.10 4.12 -69.42
N LEU A 11 40.47 2.96 -68.87
CA LEU A 11 39.80 2.37 -67.70
C LEU A 11 40.00 3.24 -66.45
N LEU A 12 41.21 3.76 -66.23
CA LEU A 12 41.51 4.65 -65.11
C LEU A 12 40.78 6.00 -65.25
N THR A 13 40.65 6.52 -66.47
CA THR A 13 39.90 7.76 -66.72
C THR A 13 38.40 7.55 -66.51
N LEU A 14 37.86 6.39 -66.90
CA LEU A 14 36.46 6.03 -66.67
C LEU A 14 36.16 5.84 -65.18
N ILE A 15 37.05 5.16 -64.44
CA ILE A 15 36.95 4.97 -62.98
C ILE A 15 37.00 6.32 -62.25
N LEU A 16 37.91 7.22 -62.64
CA LEU A 16 38.02 8.56 -62.04
C LEU A 16 36.80 9.43 -62.36
N PHE A 17 36.24 9.35 -63.58
CA PHE A 17 35.04 10.10 -63.95
C PHE A 17 33.78 9.58 -63.22
N THR A 18 33.66 8.26 -63.03
CA THR A 18 32.59 7.68 -62.21
C THR A 18 32.76 8.01 -60.73
N TYR A 19 33.99 8.06 -60.21
CA TYR A 19 34.26 8.50 -58.83
C TYR A 19 33.92 9.98 -58.62
N SER A 20 34.23 10.85 -59.59
CA SER A 20 33.89 12.28 -59.53
C SER A 20 32.39 12.55 -59.66
N LEU A 21 31.64 11.72 -60.40
CA LEU A 21 30.18 11.79 -60.46
C LEU A 21 29.50 11.26 -59.18
N ILE A 22 30.10 10.27 -58.50
CA ILE A 22 29.64 9.79 -57.18
C ILE A 22 29.84 10.89 -56.11
N ILE A 23 30.95 11.63 -56.16
CA ILE A 23 31.22 12.73 -55.21
C ILE A 23 30.41 13.99 -55.53
N ALA A 24 30.03 14.24 -56.78
CA ALA A 24 29.20 15.39 -57.15
C ALA A 24 27.69 15.19 -56.89
N GLY A 25 27.25 13.94 -56.65
CA GLY A 25 25.87 13.59 -56.32
C GLY A 25 25.63 13.25 -54.85
N GLN A 26 26.69 13.13 -54.05
CA GLN A 26 26.59 13.01 -52.61
C GLN A 26 26.76 14.41 -52.04
N GLN A 27 25.62 15.02 -51.69
CA GLN A 27 25.63 16.11 -50.70
C GLN A 27 26.53 15.64 -49.55
N PRO A 28 27.39 16.51 -48.97
CA PRO A 28 28.13 16.10 -47.79
C PRO A 28 27.12 15.47 -46.83
N ALA A 29 27.40 14.25 -46.37
CA ALA A 29 26.59 13.63 -45.34
C ALA A 29 26.64 14.59 -44.17
N TYR A 30 25.59 15.39 -44.07
CA TYR A 30 25.26 16.10 -42.86
C TYR A 30 25.09 14.98 -41.84
N ILE A 31 25.98 14.94 -40.86
CA ILE A 31 25.74 14.12 -39.69
C ILE A 31 24.59 14.87 -39.02
N ILE A 32 23.35 14.42 -39.26
CA ILE A 32 22.29 14.72 -38.31
C ILE A 32 22.80 14.05 -37.03
N MET A 33 23.32 14.86 -36.12
CA MET A 33 23.44 14.41 -34.74
C MET A 33 22.03 14.52 -34.20
N ASP A 34 21.37 13.38 -34.03
CA ASP A 34 20.00 13.27 -33.50
C ASP A 34 19.97 13.74 -32.03
N GLY A 35 20.15 15.03 -31.78
CA GLY A 35 20.20 15.63 -30.46
C GLY A 35 19.67 17.06 -30.48
N CYS A 36 18.98 17.44 -29.41
CA CYS A 36 18.33 18.74 -29.27
C CYS A 36 19.30 19.75 -28.64
N THR A 37 19.26 21.05 -29.03
CA THR A 37 20.04 22.08 -28.31
C THR A 37 19.31 22.66 -27.10
N ASP A 38 18.04 22.34 -26.89
CA ASP A 38 17.28 22.65 -25.68
C ASP A 38 17.77 21.81 -24.48
N PRO A 39 18.38 22.43 -23.43
CA PRO A 39 18.79 21.74 -22.21
C PRO A 39 17.64 21.08 -21.43
N ALA A 40 16.38 21.40 -21.75
CA ALA A 40 15.21 20.78 -21.17
C ALA A 40 14.73 19.51 -21.90
N ALA A 41 15.28 19.19 -23.07
CA ALA A 41 14.91 17.98 -23.82
C ALA A 41 15.65 16.73 -23.32
N CYS A 42 14.99 15.57 -23.41
CA CYS A 42 15.51 14.26 -23.02
C CYS A 42 16.69 13.81 -23.89
N ASN A 43 16.72 14.22 -25.16
CA ASN A 43 17.82 13.99 -26.09
C ASN A 43 18.74 15.21 -26.24
N TYR A 44 18.87 16.05 -25.20
CA TYR A 44 19.76 17.21 -25.22
C TYR A 44 21.21 16.82 -25.55
N ASP A 45 21.77 17.43 -26.59
CA ASP A 45 23.16 17.35 -26.97
C ASP A 45 23.74 18.77 -27.16
N PRO A 46 24.65 19.24 -26.28
CA PRO A 46 25.27 20.56 -26.39
C PRO A 46 26.18 20.72 -27.62
N THR A 47 26.39 19.65 -28.39
CA THR A 47 27.15 19.64 -29.64
C THR A 47 26.27 19.55 -30.88
N SER A 48 24.95 19.44 -30.73
CA SER A 48 24.02 19.60 -31.83
C SER A 48 24.07 21.04 -32.36
N THR A 49 23.94 21.18 -33.68
CA THR A 49 24.07 22.46 -34.40
C THR A 49 22.82 22.87 -35.15
N ASP A 50 21.79 22.02 -35.17
CA ASP A 50 20.46 22.33 -35.69
C ASP A 50 19.49 22.29 -34.51
N ASP A 51 19.17 23.47 -33.98
CA ASP A 51 17.79 23.74 -33.58
C ASP A 51 17.28 24.65 -34.69
N ASP A 52 16.07 24.41 -35.19
CA ASP A 52 15.30 25.27 -36.10
C ASP A 52 14.90 26.61 -35.44
N ASP A 53 15.85 27.25 -34.75
CA ASP A 53 15.75 28.59 -34.16
C ASP A 53 15.93 29.67 -35.26
N ASP A 54 15.36 29.44 -36.46
CA ASP A 54 15.15 30.51 -37.43
C ASP A 54 13.92 31.31 -36.96
N ASP A 55 14.19 32.52 -36.47
CA ASP A 55 13.23 33.60 -36.14
C ASP A 55 12.36 34.05 -37.36
N ASP A 56 12.16 33.19 -38.38
CA ASP A 56 11.34 33.45 -39.56
C ASP A 56 9.96 32.77 -39.39
N ASP A 57 8.95 33.62 -39.22
CA ASP A 57 7.50 33.38 -38.99
C ASP A 57 6.76 32.50 -40.05
N ASP A 58 7.41 31.62 -40.82
CA ASP A 58 6.78 30.90 -41.94
C ASP A 58 7.29 29.46 -42.27
N ASP A 59 8.03 28.77 -41.38
CA ASP A 59 8.57 27.44 -41.70
C ASP A 59 7.76 26.25 -41.13
N ASP A 60 7.12 25.53 -42.05
CA ASP A 60 6.56 24.17 -41.93
C ASP A 60 7.70 23.09 -41.86
N ASP A 61 8.87 23.42 -41.29
CA ASP A 61 10.07 22.56 -41.23
C ASP A 61 10.44 22.10 -39.79
N ASP A 62 9.52 22.18 -38.80
CA ASP A 62 9.69 21.50 -37.50
C ASP A 62 9.83 19.98 -37.72
N ASP A 63 11.03 19.41 -37.54
CA ASP A 63 11.22 17.96 -37.60
C ASP A 63 10.92 17.23 -36.27
N ASP A 64 10.34 17.92 -35.27
CA ASP A 64 10.00 17.41 -33.93
C ASP A 64 11.20 16.67 -33.27
N SER A 65 12.44 17.07 -33.55
CA SER A 65 13.65 16.36 -33.09
C SER A 65 13.91 16.46 -31.58
N CYS A 66 13.41 17.50 -30.90
CA CYS A 66 13.49 17.61 -29.45
C CYS A 66 12.47 16.71 -28.76
N GLU A 67 12.98 15.70 -28.04
CA GLU A 67 12.17 14.68 -27.38
C GLU A 67 11.97 15.06 -25.91
N TYR A 68 10.72 15.05 -25.45
CA TYR A 68 10.37 15.47 -24.08
C TYR A 68 9.59 14.42 -23.30
N GLU A 69 9.30 13.25 -23.87
CA GLU A 69 8.43 12.24 -23.25
C GLU A 69 9.20 11.09 -22.58
N THR A 70 10.37 10.71 -23.09
CA THR A 70 11.09 9.52 -22.62
C THR A 70 11.77 9.70 -21.26
N CYS A 71 11.98 10.94 -20.84
CA CYS A 71 12.55 11.29 -19.54
C CYS A 71 11.55 12.04 -18.64
N LEU A 72 10.26 12.04 -19.00
CA LEU A 72 9.18 12.47 -18.10
C LEU A 72 8.94 11.39 -17.04
N GLY A 73 9.02 11.80 -15.79
CA GLY A 73 8.67 10.95 -14.66
C GLY A 73 8.70 11.76 -13.37
N CYS A 74 8.24 11.16 -12.27
CA CYS A 74 8.33 11.88 -11.01
C CYS A 74 9.78 11.94 -10.54
N THR A 75 10.30 13.14 -10.32
CA THR A 75 11.69 13.35 -9.85
C THR A 75 11.81 13.39 -8.32
N ASP A 76 10.69 13.35 -7.60
CA ASP A 76 10.66 13.34 -6.14
C ASP A 76 10.87 11.93 -5.58
N ILE A 77 12.00 11.72 -4.90
CA ILE A 77 12.37 10.43 -4.28
C ILE A 77 11.39 9.94 -3.20
N SER A 78 10.51 10.79 -2.71
CA SER A 78 9.47 10.43 -1.74
C SER A 78 8.15 10.03 -2.38
N ALA A 79 8.02 10.17 -3.70
CA ALA A 79 6.86 9.72 -4.46
C ALA A 79 6.93 8.22 -4.79
N CYS A 80 5.75 7.65 -4.96
CA CYS A 80 5.52 6.24 -5.26
C CYS A 80 5.88 5.87 -6.70
N ASN A 81 5.75 6.80 -7.64
CA ASN A 81 6.16 6.63 -9.03
C ASN A 81 7.48 7.37 -9.33
N PHE A 82 8.36 7.49 -8.32
CA PHE A 82 9.69 8.06 -8.51
C PHE A 82 10.45 7.30 -9.61
N ASP A 83 10.96 8.03 -10.60
CA ASP A 83 11.80 7.50 -11.67
C ASP A 83 13.19 8.10 -11.55
N GLU A 84 14.19 7.24 -11.29
CA GLU A 84 15.59 7.67 -11.17
C GLU A 84 16.20 8.16 -12.50
N ASN A 85 15.57 7.82 -13.64
CA ASN A 85 15.99 8.25 -14.97
C ASN A 85 15.23 9.49 -15.46
N ALA A 86 14.20 9.94 -14.73
CA ALA A 86 13.47 11.14 -15.08
C ALA A 86 14.33 12.39 -14.86
N THR A 87 14.45 13.20 -15.90
CA THR A 87 15.10 14.52 -15.83
C THR A 87 14.08 15.66 -15.95
N ILE A 88 12.86 15.35 -16.39
CA ILE A 88 11.73 16.28 -16.45
C ILE A 88 10.66 15.78 -15.48
N ASP A 89 10.28 16.64 -14.54
CA ASP A 89 9.28 16.32 -13.53
C ASP A 89 7.88 16.19 -14.14
N SER A 90 7.19 15.10 -13.81
CA SER A 90 5.81 14.78 -14.19
C SER A 90 4.94 14.56 -12.95
N ASP A 91 3.68 14.16 -13.14
CA ASP A 91 2.72 13.95 -12.05
C ASP A 91 3.25 12.92 -11.02
N CYS A 92 3.66 13.42 -9.85
CA CYS A 92 4.09 12.60 -8.72
C CYS A 92 2.90 12.07 -7.91
N ILE A 93 2.85 10.76 -7.74
CA ILE A 93 1.91 10.06 -6.87
C ILE A 93 2.58 9.91 -5.51
N PHE A 94 2.10 10.62 -4.49
CA PHE A 94 2.62 10.47 -3.13
C PHE A 94 1.88 9.38 -2.37
N SER A 95 2.55 8.84 -1.35
CA SER A 95 1.96 7.83 -0.49
C SER A 95 0.74 8.38 0.23
N ASP A 96 -0.35 7.63 0.17
CA ASP A 96 -1.54 7.91 0.95
C ASP A 96 -1.29 7.52 2.43
N PRO A 97 -1.77 8.30 3.41
CA PRO A 97 -1.58 7.99 4.83
C PRO A 97 -2.16 6.63 5.26
N LEU A 98 -3.18 6.12 4.56
CA LEU A 98 -3.81 4.83 4.80
C LEU A 98 -3.22 3.71 3.94
N CYS A 99 -2.93 3.97 2.65
CA CYS A 99 -2.52 2.90 1.73
C CYS A 99 -1.05 2.87 1.34
N GLY A 100 -0.24 3.84 1.78
CA GLY A 100 1.11 4.01 1.25
C GLY A 100 1.08 4.25 -0.25
N CYS A 101 2.02 3.66 -0.98
CA CYS A 101 1.95 3.62 -2.44
C CYS A 101 0.91 2.60 -2.87
N TYR A 102 -0.02 2.99 -3.77
CA TYR A 102 -1.13 2.15 -4.27
C TYR A 102 -0.61 0.92 -5.02
N GLU A 103 0.01 -0.03 -4.34
CA GLU A 103 0.61 -1.22 -4.93
C GLU A 103 0.26 -2.48 -4.14
N LEU A 104 -0.32 -3.47 -4.84
CA LEU A 104 -0.58 -4.79 -4.31
C LEU A 104 0.48 -5.78 -4.83
N ASN A 105 1.28 -6.34 -3.93
CA ASN A 105 2.45 -7.15 -4.28
C ASN A 105 2.18 -8.66 -4.14
N PHE A 106 2.58 -9.44 -5.14
CA PHE A 106 2.55 -10.89 -5.16
C PHE A 106 3.96 -11.44 -5.37
N ALA A 107 4.34 -12.47 -4.61
CA ALA A 107 5.58 -13.18 -4.82
C ALA A 107 5.27 -14.64 -5.16
N VAL A 108 5.73 -15.09 -6.34
CA VAL A 108 5.46 -16.43 -6.85
C VAL A 108 6.77 -17.09 -7.24
N THR A 109 7.08 -18.21 -6.58
CA THR A 109 8.26 -19.02 -6.89
C THR A 109 7.83 -20.45 -7.19
N ASP A 110 7.98 -20.88 -8.44
CA ASP A 110 7.55 -22.22 -8.86
C ASP A 110 8.39 -22.78 -10.02
N THR A 111 8.31 -24.09 -10.25
CA THR A 111 8.89 -24.77 -11.41
C THR A 111 7.78 -25.44 -12.22
N LEU A 112 7.47 -24.87 -13.37
CA LEU A 112 6.26 -25.18 -14.13
C LEU A 112 6.56 -25.92 -15.44
N SER A 113 5.88 -27.05 -15.63
CA SER A 113 5.78 -27.75 -16.91
C SER A 113 4.92 -26.96 -17.90
N GLY A 114 4.93 -27.36 -19.17
CA GLY A 114 4.18 -26.64 -20.20
C GLY A 114 2.67 -26.63 -19.95
N GLY A 115 2.09 -25.44 -19.84
CA GLY A 115 0.67 -25.22 -19.53
C GLY A 115 0.29 -25.48 -18.07
N GLU A 116 1.27 -25.67 -17.18
CA GLU A 116 1.05 -25.83 -15.75
C GLU A 116 0.92 -24.46 -15.07
N ASN A 117 -0.07 -24.33 -14.19
CA ASN A 117 -0.27 -23.15 -13.36
C ASN A 117 0.49 -23.30 -12.05
N SER A 118 0.99 -22.19 -11.51
CA SER A 118 1.42 -22.12 -10.11
C SER A 118 0.25 -22.37 -9.14
N GLU A 119 0.57 -22.50 -7.86
CA GLU A 119 -0.41 -22.25 -6.81
C GLU A 119 -1.03 -20.86 -6.97
N MET A 120 -2.27 -20.70 -6.50
CA MET A 120 -2.99 -19.43 -6.51
C MET A 120 -2.63 -18.62 -5.28
N PHE A 121 -2.18 -17.40 -5.51
CA PHE A 121 -1.86 -16.43 -4.47
C PHE A 121 -3.00 -15.44 -4.35
N GLU A 122 -3.28 -14.99 -3.12
CA GLU A 122 -4.38 -14.09 -2.82
C GLU A 122 -3.87 -12.94 -1.96
N ASN A 123 -4.25 -11.72 -2.30
CA ASN A 123 -4.08 -10.55 -1.46
C ASN A 123 -5.35 -9.70 -1.53
N THR A 124 -5.66 -8.99 -0.46
CA THR A 124 -6.84 -8.13 -0.41
C THR A 124 -6.48 -6.68 -0.70
N GLY A 125 -7.29 -6.01 -1.52
CA GLY A 125 -7.10 -4.60 -1.82
C GLY A 125 -8.28 -4.00 -2.58
N THR A 126 -8.27 -2.68 -2.70
CA THR A 126 -9.28 -1.90 -3.42
C THR A 126 -8.63 -0.94 -4.39
N GLY A 127 -9.22 -0.78 -5.58
CA GLY A 127 -8.71 0.17 -6.56
C GLY A 127 -8.92 -0.26 -7.99
N THR A 128 -8.17 0.37 -8.89
CA THR A 128 -8.16 0.09 -10.32
C THR A 128 -6.73 -0.09 -10.78
N ILE A 129 -6.41 -1.20 -11.44
CA ILE A 129 -5.07 -1.46 -11.94
C ILE A 129 -4.72 -0.43 -13.02
N SER A 130 -3.60 0.27 -12.85
CA SER A 130 -3.00 1.13 -13.87
C SER A 130 -1.86 0.40 -14.57
N MET A 131 -0.93 -0.15 -13.80
CA MET A 131 0.29 -0.78 -14.30
C MET A 131 0.57 -2.08 -13.54
N VAL A 132 1.17 -3.04 -14.23
CA VAL A 132 1.70 -4.26 -13.63
C VAL A 132 3.21 -4.29 -13.84
N THR A 133 3.95 -4.21 -12.75
CA THR A 133 5.41 -4.35 -12.76
C THR A 133 5.79 -5.77 -12.40
N ILE A 134 6.75 -6.33 -13.11
CA ILE A 134 7.15 -7.73 -13.01
C ILE A 134 8.66 -7.78 -12.95
N ASP A 135 9.18 -8.25 -11.82
CA ASP A 135 10.56 -8.67 -11.69
C ASP A 135 10.60 -10.19 -11.67
N LEU A 136 11.40 -10.78 -12.56
CA LEU A 136 11.47 -12.22 -12.77
C LEU A 136 12.93 -12.66 -12.74
N TYR A 137 13.24 -13.63 -11.88
CA TYR A 137 14.37 -14.51 -12.07
C TYR A 137 13.91 -15.78 -12.79
N PHE A 138 14.34 -15.92 -14.04
CA PHE A 138 14.01 -17.07 -14.89
C PHE A 138 15.13 -18.10 -14.84
N ASP A 139 14.81 -19.34 -14.47
CA ASP A 139 15.75 -20.46 -14.44
C ASP A 139 15.43 -21.51 -15.51
N ASN A 140 16.20 -21.47 -16.60
CA ASN A 140 16.14 -22.44 -17.69
C ASN A 140 17.07 -23.64 -17.47
N TYR A 141 17.04 -24.26 -16.28
CA TYR A 141 17.96 -25.35 -15.92
C TYR A 141 17.87 -26.58 -16.83
N LEU A 142 16.72 -26.82 -17.49
CA LEU A 142 16.52 -27.94 -18.43
C LEU A 142 16.81 -27.59 -19.89
N ASN A 143 16.90 -26.31 -20.25
CA ASN A 143 17.06 -25.83 -21.63
C ASN A 143 16.10 -26.52 -22.64
N ASN A 144 14.81 -26.54 -22.32
CA ASN A 144 13.78 -27.30 -23.04
C ASN A 144 12.89 -26.46 -23.97
N GLY A 145 13.32 -25.24 -24.28
CA GLY A 145 12.60 -24.32 -25.15
C GLY A 145 11.69 -23.33 -24.41
N SER A 146 11.58 -23.41 -23.08
CA SER A 146 10.97 -22.33 -22.30
C SER A 146 11.86 -21.09 -22.31
N TRP A 147 11.24 -19.92 -22.44
CA TRP A 147 11.83 -18.60 -22.36
C TRP A 147 11.15 -17.77 -21.27
N ALA A 148 11.80 -16.69 -20.82
CA ALA A 148 11.18 -15.75 -19.88
C ALA A 148 9.85 -15.20 -20.44
N SER A 149 9.80 -14.91 -21.74
CA SER A 149 8.59 -14.44 -22.43
C SER A 149 7.43 -15.44 -22.48
N ASP A 150 7.65 -16.70 -22.12
CA ASP A 150 6.59 -17.70 -22.06
C ASP A 150 5.74 -17.59 -20.80
N MET A 151 6.15 -16.80 -19.80
CA MET A 151 5.35 -16.58 -18.61
C MET A 151 4.01 -15.91 -18.96
N VAL A 152 2.90 -16.54 -18.61
CA VAL A 152 1.57 -15.93 -18.64
C VAL A 152 1.24 -15.50 -17.22
N VAL A 153 0.83 -14.25 -17.05
CA VAL A 153 0.30 -13.74 -15.78
C VAL A 153 -1.22 -13.76 -15.85
N GLN A 154 -1.86 -14.29 -14.81
CA GLN A 154 -3.31 -14.35 -14.68
C GLN A 154 -3.73 -13.62 -13.41
N ILE A 155 -4.64 -12.67 -13.54
CA ILE A 155 -5.12 -11.81 -12.47
C ILE A 155 -6.63 -12.04 -12.30
N GLY A 156 -7.05 -12.49 -11.13
CA GLY A 156 -8.45 -12.51 -10.72
C GLY A 156 -8.81 -11.23 -9.99
N SER A 157 -9.82 -10.50 -10.49
CA SER A 157 -10.40 -9.36 -9.79
C SER A 157 -11.45 -9.80 -8.76
N PRO A 158 -11.72 -8.98 -7.72
CA PRO A 158 -12.70 -9.29 -6.67
C PRO A 158 -14.13 -9.57 -7.15
N ASP A 159 -14.51 -9.13 -8.36
CA ASP A 159 -15.80 -9.42 -8.97
C ASP A 159 -15.92 -10.84 -9.56
N GLY A 160 -14.83 -11.63 -9.50
CA GLY A 160 -14.72 -12.98 -10.05
C GLY A 160 -14.33 -13.04 -11.52
N THR A 161 -14.04 -11.89 -12.14
CA THR A 161 -13.48 -11.84 -13.50
C THR A 161 -12.00 -12.22 -13.46
N CYS A 162 -11.51 -12.96 -14.46
CA CYS A 162 -10.08 -13.25 -14.61
C CYS A 162 -9.55 -12.68 -15.92
N TYR A 163 -8.38 -12.04 -15.86
CA TYR A 163 -7.64 -11.44 -16.96
C TYR A 163 -6.30 -12.16 -17.13
N GLU A 164 -5.82 -12.30 -18.36
CA GLU A 164 -4.49 -12.84 -18.62
C GLU A 164 -3.73 -12.05 -19.69
N PHE A 165 -2.41 -12.00 -19.53
CA PHE A 165 -1.48 -11.45 -20.50
C PHE A 165 -0.14 -12.19 -20.48
N GLY A 166 0.70 -11.97 -21.49
CA GLY A 166 1.97 -12.67 -21.68
C GLY A 166 1.80 -14.03 -22.37
N GLY A 167 2.91 -14.76 -22.50
CA GLY A 167 2.99 -16.06 -23.18
C GLY A 167 2.74 -16.02 -24.69
N ILE A 168 3.41 -16.90 -25.45
CA ILE A 168 3.27 -16.93 -26.91
C ILE A 168 1.94 -17.58 -27.34
N GLY A 169 0.86 -16.81 -27.34
CA GLY A 169 -0.37 -17.11 -28.09
C GLY A 169 -1.11 -18.40 -27.73
N ILE A 170 -0.89 -18.94 -26.53
CA ILE A 170 -1.67 -20.06 -26.02
C ILE A 170 -2.51 -19.53 -24.87
N PRO A 171 -3.83 -19.34 -25.08
CA PRO A 171 -4.69 -18.98 -23.97
C PRO A 171 -4.64 -20.14 -22.96
N SER A 172 -4.54 -19.82 -21.68
CA SER A 172 -4.69 -20.82 -20.62
C SER A 172 -6.04 -21.55 -20.69
N ASN A 173 -7.02 -20.93 -21.37
CA ASN A 173 -8.44 -21.26 -21.39
C ASN A 173 -9.12 -21.11 -20.02
N VAL A 174 -8.44 -20.50 -19.06
CA VAL A 174 -8.92 -20.24 -17.70
C VAL A 174 -9.43 -18.80 -17.58
N CYS A 175 -8.73 -17.84 -18.18
CA CYS A 175 -9.01 -16.41 -18.03
C CYS A 175 -9.39 -15.74 -19.35
N VAL A 176 -10.04 -14.58 -19.26
CA VAL A 176 -10.31 -13.74 -20.43
C VAL A 176 -8.98 -13.18 -20.91
N ASN A 177 -8.62 -13.50 -22.15
CA ASN A 177 -7.39 -13.00 -22.74
C ASN A 177 -7.50 -11.48 -22.95
N SER A 178 -6.61 -10.70 -22.34
CA SER A 178 -6.59 -9.23 -22.46
C SER A 178 -6.12 -8.77 -23.86
N GLY A 179 -5.78 -9.69 -24.76
CA GLY A 179 -5.23 -9.39 -26.08
C GLY A 179 -3.74 -9.02 -26.06
N LEU A 180 -3.13 -9.00 -24.87
CA LEU A 180 -1.73 -8.71 -24.61
C LEU A 180 -0.96 -10.03 -24.51
N GLY A 181 -0.53 -10.60 -25.63
CA GLY A 181 0.28 -11.82 -25.65
C GLY A 181 1.76 -11.57 -25.30
N ALA A 182 2.66 -12.51 -25.62
CA ALA A 182 4.11 -12.40 -25.36
C ALA A 182 4.79 -11.11 -25.87
N GLY A 183 4.19 -10.40 -26.83
CA GLY A 183 4.69 -9.10 -27.30
C GLY A 183 4.57 -7.97 -26.27
N VAL A 184 3.94 -8.22 -25.12
CA VAL A 184 3.87 -7.31 -23.98
C VAL A 184 5.18 -7.23 -23.21
N TYR A 185 6.02 -8.26 -23.30
CA TYR A 185 7.32 -8.27 -22.62
C TYR A 185 8.42 -7.63 -23.49
N PRO A 186 9.43 -6.99 -22.85
CA PRO A 186 10.58 -6.46 -23.57
C PRO A 186 11.30 -7.51 -24.42
N PHE A 187 11.86 -7.10 -25.57
CA PHE A 187 12.54 -8.01 -26.50
C PHE A 187 13.63 -8.87 -25.85
N ILE A 188 14.28 -8.37 -24.80
CA ILE A 188 15.32 -9.11 -24.06
C ILE A 188 14.80 -10.39 -23.41
N TRP A 189 13.49 -10.51 -23.15
CA TRP A 189 12.85 -11.70 -22.62
C TRP A 189 12.77 -12.85 -23.64
N ILE A 190 13.01 -12.57 -24.92
CA ILE A 190 13.03 -13.57 -25.99
C ILE A 190 14.39 -14.25 -26.00
N GLY A 191 14.51 -15.35 -25.26
CA GLY A 191 15.73 -16.14 -25.23
C GLY A 191 15.75 -17.21 -24.15
N SER A 192 16.74 -18.09 -24.26
CA SER A 192 16.94 -19.23 -23.36
C SER A 192 17.86 -18.93 -22.18
N THR A 193 18.22 -17.66 -21.94
CA THR A 193 19.22 -17.26 -20.95
C THR A 193 18.60 -17.25 -19.56
N THR A 194 19.18 -17.98 -18.61
CA THR A 194 18.85 -17.85 -17.19
C THR A 194 19.31 -16.48 -16.67
N GLY A 195 18.48 -15.79 -15.90
CA GLY A 195 18.84 -14.50 -15.34
C GLY A 195 17.66 -13.69 -14.84
N PHE A 196 17.94 -12.42 -14.51
CA PHE A 196 16.96 -11.44 -14.10
C PHE A 196 16.38 -10.69 -15.29
N TYR A 197 15.09 -10.48 -15.24
CA TYR A 197 14.27 -9.82 -16.24
C TYR A 197 13.29 -8.89 -15.51
N SER A 198 13.02 -7.72 -16.11
CA SER A 198 12.00 -6.80 -15.61
C SER A 198 11.12 -6.34 -16.75
N ALA A 199 9.84 -6.09 -16.46
CA ALA A 199 8.85 -5.60 -17.40
C ALA A 199 7.78 -4.78 -16.68
N SER A 200 7.29 -3.74 -17.34
CA SER A 200 6.13 -2.96 -16.91
C SER A 200 5.06 -3.03 -17.98
N VAL A 201 3.84 -3.39 -17.59
CA VAL A 201 2.70 -3.58 -18.48
C VAL A 201 1.61 -2.60 -18.11
N ASP A 202 1.29 -1.68 -19.01
CA ASP A 202 0.17 -0.75 -18.84
C ASP A 202 -1.16 -1.46 -19.10
N LEU A 203 -2.02 -1.48 -18.07
CA LEU A 203 -3.38 -2.03 -18.12
C LEU A 203 -4.44 -0.95 -17.87
N SER A 204 -4.08 0.33 -17.81
CA SER A 204 -4.97 1.45 -17.45
C SER A 204 -6.21 1.52 -18.35
N SER A 205 -6.06 1.23 -19.65
CA SER A 205 -7.16 1.25 -20.63
C SER A 205 -8.21 0.14 -20.42
N TYR A 206 -7.89 -0.90 -19.66
CA TYR A 206 -8.78 -2.04 -19.41
C TYR A 206 -9.74 -1.80 -18.25
N ASN A 207 -9.53 -0.75 -17.44
CA ASN A 207 -10.37 -0.40 -16.29
C ASN A 207 -10.64 -1.60 -15.35
N ILE A 208 -9.61 -2.38 -15.06
CA ILE A 208 -9.71 -3.55 -14.18
C ILE A 208 -9.78 -3.03 -12.74
N SER A 209 -10.98 -3.03 -12.16
CA SER A 209 -11.24 -2.48 -10.83
C SER A 209 -11.94 -3.47 -9.93
N GLY A 210 -11.73 -3.36 -8.62
CA GLY A 210 -12.45 -4.13 -7.64
C GLY A 210 -12.08 -3.78 -6.21
N ASP A 211 -12.91 -4.28 -5.29
CA ASP A 211 -12.73 -4.15 -3.84
C ASP A 211 -12.88 -5.54 -3.21
N GLY A 212 -11.80 -6.06 -2.63
CA GLY A 212 -11.79 -7.38 -1.99
C GLY A 212 -10.55 -8.21 -2.35
N VAL A 213 -10.74 -9.52 -2.54
CA VAL A 213 -9.65 -10.47 -2.81
C VAL A 213 -9.24 -10.40 -4.28
N TRP A 214 -7.98 -10.05 -4.52
CA TRP A 214 -7.30 -10.19 -5.81
C TRP A 214 -6.49 -11.48 -5.81
N THR A 215 -6.52 -12.19 -6.92
CA THR A 215 -5.77 -13.45 -7.07
C THR A 215 -4.76 -13.37 -8.19
N LEU A 216 -3.64 -14.09 -8.04
CA LEU A 216 -2.60 -14.16 -9.03
C LEU A 216 -2.11 -15.60 -9.22
N THR A 217 -2.01 -16.02 -10.47
CA THR A 217 -1.32 -17.25 -10.89
C THR A 217 -0.41 -16.95 -12.06
N ILE A 218 0.68 -17.71 -12.17
CA ILE A 218 1.54 -17.71 -13.36
C ILE A 218 1.45 -19.06 -14.07
N VAL A 219 1.67 -19.06 -15.39
CA VAL A 219 1.65 -20.26 -16.22
C VAL A 219 2.89 -20.28 -17.10
N ASN A 220 3.49 -21.46 -17.28
CA ASN A 220 4.46 -21.64 -18.37
C ASN A 220 3.71 -21.81 -19.70
N GLY A 221 3.69 -20.76 -20.51
CA GLY A 221 3.02 -20.72 -21.81
C GLY A 221 3.63 -21.63 -22.89
N TRP A 222 4.78 -22.27 -22.66
CA TRP A 222 5.41 -23.20 -23.60
C TRP A 222 4.94 -24.65 -23.37
N PRO A 223 4.02 -25.22 -24.19
CA PRO A 223 3.37 -26.50 -23.87
C PRO A 223 4.29 -27.71 -23.95
N ALA A 224 5.39 -27.59 -24.69
CA ALA A 224 6.38 -28.66 -24.82
C ALA A 224 7.42 -28.64 -23.68
N SER A 225 7.32 -27.68 -22.75
CA SER A 225 8.18 -27.62 -21.58
C SER A 225 7.98 -28.83 -20.67
N SER A 226 9.08 -29.39 -20.20
CA SER A 226 9.13 -30.39 -19.14
C SER A 226 9.42 -29.78 -17.75
N GLY A 227 9.47 -28.45 -17.64
CA GLY A 227 9.83 -27.71 -16.43
C GLY A 227 10.73 -26.50 -16.72
N ALA A 228 10.39 -25.34 -16.17
CA ALA A 228 11.26 -24.17 -16.08
C ALA A 228 10.95 -23.41 -14.78
N GLY A 229 11.97 -22.80 -14.17
CA GLY A 229 11.82 -22.06 -12.93
C GLY A 229 11.39 -20.61 -13.18
N PHE A 230 10.36 -20.18 -12.46
CA PHE A 230 9.87 -18.81 -12.45
C PHE A 230 9.84 -18.34 -10.99
N ASP A 231 10.72 -17.40 -10.66
CA ASP A 231 10.73 -16.73 -9.35
C ASP A 231 10.46 -15.25 -9.58
N THR A 232 9.25 -14.81 -9.28
CA THR A 232 8.76 -13.49 -9.68
C THR A 232 8.12 -12.71 -8.54
N SER A 233 8.40 -11.41 -8.53
CA SER A 233 7.66 -10.40 -7.78
C SER A 233 6.81 -9.61 -8.77
N ILE A 234 5.50 -9.59 -8.56
CA ILE A 234 4.54 -8.88 -9.41
C ILE A 234 3.80 -7.85 -8.56
N SER A 235 3.80 -6.60 -9.01
CA SER A 235 3.19 -5.46 -8.33
C SER A 235 2.06 -4.91 -9.17
N LEU A 236 0.85 -4.83 -8.62
CA LEU A 236 -0.31 -4.21 -9.24
C LEU A 236 -0.44 -2.76 -8.76
N SER A 237 0.03 -1.81 -9.56
CA SER A 237 -0.09 -0.39 -9.26
C SER A 237 -1.53 0.09 -9.47
N GLY A 238 -1.99 1.01 -8.64
CA GLY A 238 -3.38 1.49 -8.57
C GLY A 238 -4.29 0.69 -7.62
N ILE A 239 -3.77 -0.35 -6.96
CA ILE A 239 -4.49 -1.12 -5.94
C ILE A 239 -3.97 -0.78 -4.55
N CYS A 240 -4.82 -0.22 -3.70
CA CYS A 240 -4.57 -0.02 -2.28
C CYS A 240 -4.66 -1.38 -1.56
N PRO A 241 -3.57 -1.91 -0.97
CA PRO A 241 -3.63 -3.13 -0.18
C PRO A 241 -4.41 -2.91 1.13
N TYR A 242 -5.33 -3.81 1.44
CA TYR A 242 -5.90 -3.90 2.79
C TYR A 242 -4.92 -4.63 3.69
N GLU A 243 -4.02 -3.89 4.34
CA GLU A 243 -3.40 -4.29 5.61
C GLU A 243 -4.08 -3.57 6.79
N TYR A 244 -5.31 -3.09 6.58
CA TYR A 244 -6.03 -2.30 7.57
C TYR A 244 -6.98 -3.19 8.37
N THR A 245 -6.55 -3.58 9.57
CA THR A 245 -7.51 -4.02 10.60
C THR A 245 -8.12 -2.76 11.20
N GLU A 246 -9.42 -2.53 10.99
CA GLU A 246 -10.14 -1.48 11.72
C GLU A 246 -10.14 -1.85 13.21
N LEU A 247 -9.31 -1.17 13.98
CA LEU A 247 -9.27 -1.27 15.43
C LEU A 247 -10.08 -0.10 15.96
N LEU A 248 -11.36 -0.35 16.18
CA LEU A 248 -12.29 0.59 16.78
C LEU A 248 -11.93 0.79 18.26
N GLY A 249 -11.88 2.05 18.68
CA GLY A 249 -11.71 2.42 20.08
C GLY A 249 -11.48 3.92 20.24
N CYS A 250 -11.21 4.36 21.46
CA CYS A 250 -10.93 5.76 21.74
C CYS A 250 -9.51 6.15 21.31
N THR A 251 -9.40 7.07 20.37
CA THR A 251 -8.13 7.56 19.78
C THR A 251 -7.63 8.86 20.44
N ASP A 252 -8.43 9.49 21.29
CA ASP A 252 -8.05 10.73 21.99
C ASP A 252 -7.18 10.43 23.22
N PHE A 253 -5.90 10.83 23.18
CA PHE A 253 -4.94 10.64 24.27
C PHE A 253 -5.31 11.34 25.59
N THR A 254 -6.31 12.23 25.58
CA THR A 254 -6.83 12.91 26.77
C THR A 254 -8.00 12.19 27.44
N ALA A 255 -8.59 11.21 26.76
CA ALA A 255 -9.65 10.37 27.32
C ALA A 255 -9.08 9.34 28.31
N CYS A 256 -9.86 8.96 29.32
CA CYS A 256 -9.42 7.97 30.32
C CYS A 256 -9.40 6.52 29.79
N ASN A 257 -10.06 6.25 28.67
CA ASN A 257 -10.09 4.95 27.99
C ASN A 257 -9.38 5.00 26.63
N TYR A 258 -8.44 5.94 26.45
CA TYR A 258 -7.57 5.97 25.28
C TYR A 258 -6.96 4.59 25.00
N ASP A 259 -7.15 4.10 23.78
CA ASP A 259 -6.57 2.87 23.28
C ASP A 259 -5.49 3.21 22.23
N PRO A 260 -4.20 3.03 22.55
CA PRO A 260 -3.12 3.31 21.59
C PRO A 260 -3.09 2.35 20.40
N SER A 261 -3.86 1.25 20.43
CA SER A 261 -4.02 0.34 19.29
C SER A 261 -5.20 0.72 18.39
N ALA A 262 -6.12 1.58 18.84
CA ALA A 262 -7.23 2.03 18.01
C ALA A 262 -6.73 2.95 16.89
N ASN A 263 -7.22 2.70 15.68
CA ASN A 263 -6.90 3.48 14.48
C ASN A 263 -8.15 4.15 13.87
N ILE A 264 -9.34 3.83 14.39
CA ILE A 264 -10.60 4.47 14.06
C ILE A 264 -11.31 4.87 15.36
N GLU A 265 -11.66 6.14 15.46
CA GLU A 265 -12.51 6.65 16.54
C GLU A 265 -13.93 6.11 16.41
N ASP A 266 -14.39 5.38 17.42
CA ASP A 266 -15.72 4.76 17.45
C ASP A 266 -16.74 5.50 18.33
N GLY A 267 -16.33 6.62 18.93
CA GLY A 267 -17.14 7.41 19.84
C GLY A 267 -17.21 6.83 21.25
N SER A 268 -16.36 5.87 21.59
CA SER A 268 -16.27 5.29 22.93
C SER A 268 -15.51 6.16 23.93
N CYS A 269 -14.87 7.27 23.51
CA CYS A 269 -14.07 8.10 24.42
C CYS A 269 -14.87 8.64 25.62
N PHE A 270 -14.35 8.36 26.81
CA PHE A 270 -14.81 8.90 28.08
C PHE A 270 -13.72 9.82 28.66
N TYR A 271 -14.12 11.00 29.11
CA TYR A 271 -13.20 12.04 29.59
C TYR A 271 -13.21 12.19 31.12
N SER A 272 -13.93 11.31 31.81
CA SER A 272 -14.10 11.33 33.26
C SER A 272 -14.00 9.93 33.82
N PHE A 273 -13.26 9.83 34.93
CA PHE A 273 -13.41 8.73 35.85
C PHE A 273 -14.65 9.00 36.71
N ASP A 274 -15.42 7.98 37.01
CA ASP A 274 -16.43 8.05 38.06
C ASP A 274 -15.78 8.10 39.45
N ALA A 275 -16.60 8.20 40.50
CA ALA A 275 -16.10 8.31 41.87
C ALA A 275 -15.43 7.02 42.41
N ILE A 276 -15.51 5.89 41.70
CA ILE A 276 -14.74 4.66 41.98
C ILE A 276 -13.51 4.50 41.06
N GLY A 277 -13.19 5.50 40.23
CA GLY A 277 -12.03 5.48 39.36
C GLY A 277 -12.23 4.64 38.08
N VAL A 278 -13.46 4.32 37.72
CA VAL A 278 -13.80 3.63 36.47
C VAL A 278 -14.04 4.65 35.38
N CYS A 279 -13.29 4.53 34.28
CA CYS A 279 -13.43 5.40 33.14
C CYS A 279 -14.78 5.20 32.45
N GLY A 280 -15.59 6.25 32.34
CA GLY A 280 -16.94 6.14 31.79
C GLY A 280 -17.88 5.25 32.61
N GLY A 281 -17.52 4.95 33.87
CA GLY A 281 -18.36 4.19 34.78
C GLY A 281 -19.68 4.90 35.05
N ASP A 282 -20.73 4.12 35.29
CA ASP A 282 -22.10 4.59 35.47
C ASP A 282 -22.45 4.90 36.94
N CYS A 283 -21.48 4.82 37.87
CA CYS A 283 -21.59 5.00 39.34
C CYS A 283 -23.05 4.97 39.81
N THR A 284 -23.57 3.77 40.09
CA THR A 284 -25.02 3.58 40.26
C THR A 284 -25.60 4.25 41.52
N SER A 285 -24.77 4.82 42.40
CA SER A 285 -25.18 5.74 43.46
C SER A 285 -24.00 6.64 43.89
N ASP A 286 -24.09 7.95 43.68
CA ASP A 286 -23.37 9.07 44.35
C ASP A 286 -24.44 10.13 44.59
N SER A 287 -25.17 9.98 45.69
CA SER A 287 -26.47 10.60 45.96
C SER A 287 -26.28 11.98 46.62
N ASP A 288 -25.14 12.22 47.30
CA ASP A 288 -24.82 13.51 47.93
C ASP A 288 -23.83 14.36 47.13
N ASN A 289 -23.37 13.84 45.99
CA ASN A 289 -22.64 14.58 44.98
C ASN A 289 -21.30 15.12 45.48
N ASP A 290 -20.69 14.46 46.46
CA ASP A 290 -19.40 14.86 47.05
C ASP A 290 -18.18 14.35 46.26
N GLY A 291 -18.42 13.53 45.23
CA GLY A 291 -17.40 12.92 44.38
C GLY A 291 -16.89 11.57 44.89
N ILE A 292 -17.64 10.91 45.78
CA ILE A 292 -17.44 9.56 46.31
C ILE A 292 -18.71 8.74 45.98
N CYS A 293 -18.58 7.51 45.45
CA CYS A 293 -19.77 6.67 45.22
C CYS A 293 -20.34 6.15 46.55
N ASP A 294 -21.66 6.22 46.73
CA ASP A 294 -22.38 5.64 47.86
C ASP A 294 -22.37 4.10 47.72
N LEU A 295 -21.57 3.46 48.57
CA LEU A 295 -21.74 2.04 48.83
C LEU A 295 -22.75 1.88 49.97
N GLU A 296 -23.88 1.31 49.60
CA GLU A 296 -25.03 0.89 50.42
C GLU A 296 -24.70 0.60 51.91
N MET A 297 -25.42 1.31 52.80
CA MET A 297 -25.50 1.23 54.28
C MET A 297 -24.43 1.94 55.12
N CYS A 298 -24.77 3.13 55.61
CA CYS A 298 -24.20 3.67 56.83
C CYS A 298 -24.89 3.04 58.05
N ILE A 299 -24.27 2.01 58.62
CA ILE A 299 -24.81 1.28 59.77
C ILE A 299 -24.92 2.12 61.06
N GLU A 300 -24.27 3.29 61.10
CA GLU A 300 -24.27 4.21 62.24
C GLU A 300 -25.43 5.24 62.23
N ASP A 301 -26.17 5.38 61.12
CA ASP A 301 -27.45 6.12 61.09
C ASP A 301 -28.60 5.16 61.42
N LEU A 302 -28.90 5.06 62.71
CA LEU A 302 -29.85 4.07 63.23
C LEU A 302 -31.30 4.52 63.10
N ASN A 303 -31.55 5.79 62.79
CA ASN A 303 -32.89 6.33 62.62
C ASN A 303 -33.25 6.67 61.17
N SER A 304 -32.28 6.55 60.27
CA SER A 304 -32.42 6.81 58.83
C SER A 304 -32.89 8.25 58.56
N ASP A 305 -32.25 9.24 59.20
CA ASP A 305 -32.44 10.68 58.91
C ASP A 305 -31.28 11.32 58.14
N GLY A 306 -30.25 10.54 57.83
CA GLY A 306 -29.13 10.89 56.95
C GLY A 306 -27.99 11.59 57.65
N ILE A 307 -28.00 11.61 58.99
CA ILE A 307 -26.98 12.28 59.78
C ILE A 307 -26.66 11.43 61.01
N ILE A 308 -25.39 11.10 61.23
CA ILE A 308 -24.97 10.45 62.49
C ILE A 308 -24.99 11.50 63.59
N SER A 309 -26.09 11.55 64.32
CA SER A 309 -26.38 12.59 65.28
C SER A 309 -26.49 12.04 66.70
N VAL A 310 -26.82 12.94 67.63
CA VAL A 310 -27.12 12.52 69.01
C VAL A 310 -28.32 11.56 69.03
N GLN A 311 -29.22 11.65 68.05
CA GLN A 311 -30.41 10.81 67.98
C GLN A 311 -30.04 9.33 67.77
N ASP A 312 -29.02 9.06 66.96
CA ASP A 312 -28.49 7.72 66.68
C ASP A 312 -27.73 7.17 67.88
N ILE A 313 -26.95 8.02 68.55
CA ILE A 313 -26.34 7.66 69.84
C ILE A 313 -27.41 7.26 70.85
N LEU A 314 -28.54 7.97 70.90
CA LEU A 314 -29.62 7.62 71.84
C LEU A 314 -30.30 6.30 71.48
N ILE A 315 -30.37 5.94 70.20
CA ILE A 315 -30.92 4.64 69.75
C ILE A 315 -29.94 3.52 70.07
N LEU A 316 -28.64 3.69 69.76
CA LEU A 316 -27.60 2.75 70.15
C LEU A 316 -27.59 2.53 71.68
N LEU A 317 -27.67 3.63 72.44
CA LEU A 317 -27.70 3.58 73.90
C LEU A 317 -28.98 2.95 74.47
N SER A 318 -30.05 2.85 73.68
CA SER A 318 -31.30 2.21 74.12
C SER A 318 -31.16 0.69 74.25
N ASP A 319 -30.21 0.08 73.53
CA ASP A 319 -29.90 -1.35 73.57
C ASP A 319 -28.53 -1.65 74.22
N PHE A 320 -27.92 -0.64 74.87
CA PHE A 320 -26.59 -0.76 75.46
C PHE A 320 -26.54 -1.81 76.58
N GLY A 321 -25.60 -2.75 76.47
CA GLY A 321 -25.48 -3.90 77.35
C GLY A 321 -26.35 -5.09 76.94
N CYS A 322 -26.91 -5.08 75.72
CA CYS A 322 -27.46 -6.28 75.10
C CYS A 322 -26.32 -7.25 74.76
N ASP A 323 -26.52 -8.55 75.06
CA ASP A 323 -25.50 -9.61 74.92
C ASP A 323 -25.97 -10.78 74.00
N SER A 324 -27.12 -10.65 73.31
CA SER A 324 -27.56 -11.62 72.29
C SER A 324 -28.72 -11.11 71.43
N MET A 325 -28.64 -11.28 70.11
CA MET A 325 -29.66 -10.86 69.13
C MET A 325 -30.02 -9.37 69.24
N CYS A 326 -29.00 -8.52 69.36
CA CYS A 326 -29.15 -7.08 69.51
C CYS A 326 -29.43 -6.42 68.16
N GLU A 327 -30.30 -5.42 68.15
CA GLU A 327 -30.75 -4.77 66.91
C GLU A 327 -29.72 -3.75 66.42
N TYR A 328 -29.02 -3.11 67.36
CA TYR A 328 -28.10 -2.00 67.09
C TYR A 328 -26.63 -2.38 67.35
N ASP A 329 -26.26 -3.62 67.07
CA ASP A 329 -24.88 -4.12 67.10
C ASP A 329 -24.14 -3.73 65.81
N ILE A 330 -23.37 -2.65 65.90
CA ILE A 330 -22.70 -2.01 64.75
C ILE A 330 -21.53 -2.89 64.28
N ASN A 331 -20.77 -3.47 65.19
CA ASN A 331 -19.59 -4.27 64.83
C ASN A 331 -19.90 -5.75 64.55
N GLN A 332 -21.14 -6.17 64.80
CA GLN A 332 -21.67 -7.52 64.63
C GLN A 332 -20.99 -8.60 65.50
N ASP A 333 -20.50 -8.22 66.69
CA ASP A 333 -19.88 -9.15 67.65
C ASP A 333 -20.87 -9.90 68.54
N GLY A 334 -22.17 -9.60 68.38
CA GLY A 334 -23.28 -10.18 69.11
C GLY A 334 -23.68 -9.41 70.36
N SER A 335 -23.06 -8.26 70.64
CA SER A 335 -23.35 -7.40 71.79
C SER A 335 -23.40 -5.92 71.42
N VAL A 336 -24.10 -5.10 72.20
CA VAL A 336 -24.04 -3.63 72.08
C VAL A 336 -23.22 -3.11 73.25
N SER A 337 -21.99 -2.71 72.96
CA SER A 337 -20.99 -2.36 73.96
C SER A 337 -20.33 -1.00 73.68
N ILE A 338 -19.28 -0.70 74.45
CA ILE A 338 -18.44 0.49 74.20
C ILE A 338 -17.78 0.40 72.81
N ALA A 339 -17.54 -0.80 72.29
CA ALA A 339 -16.95 -0.96 70.95
C ALA A 339 -17.86 -0.34 69.88
N ASP A 340 -19.16 -0.59 69.94
CA ASP A 340 -20.17 -0.04 69.02
C ASP A 340 -20.31 1.47 69.18
N LEU A 341 -20.33 1.95 70.42
CA LEU A 341 -20.34 3.38 70.69
C LEU A 341 -19.09 4.09 70.16
N LEU A 342 -17.91 3.45 70.23
CA LEU A 342 -16.68 4.02 69.69
C LEU A 342 -16.66 4.03 68.17
N LEU A 343 -17.33 3.08 67.50
CA LEU A 343 -17.50 3.12 66.04
C LEU A 343 -18.45 4.25 65.64
N MET A 344 -19.59 4.37 66.31
CA MET A 344 -20.51 5.49 66.10
C MET A 344 -19.86 6.86 66.34
N LEU A 345 -19.04 6.99 67.39
CA LEU A 345 -18.34 8.24 67.70
C LEU A 345 -17.21 8.59 66.73
N GLN A 346 -16.65 7.62 66.00
CA GLN A 346 -15.66 7.89 64.94
C GLN A 346 -16.29 8.60 63.75
N SER A 347 -17.55 8.31 63.47
CA SER A 347 -18.31 8.86 62.34
C SER A 347 -19.31 9.94 62.78
N PHE A 348 -19.32 10.34 64.06
CA PHE A 348 -20.27 11.29 64.62
C PHE A 348 -20.21 12.67 63.96
N GLY A 349 -21.36 13.18 63.55
CA GLY A 349 -21.49 14.42 62.78
C GLY A 349 -21.17 14.24 61.29
N GLY A 350 -20.89 13.02 60.83
CA GLY A 350 -20.86 12.65 59.43
C GLY A 350 -22.26 12.68 58.82
N LEU A 351 -22.31 12.98 57.54
CA LEU A 351 -23.50 12.77 56.73
C LEU A 351 -23.49 11.32 56.26
N CYS A 352 -24.67 10.71 56.30
CA CYS A 352 -24.91 9.38 55.79
C CYS A 352 -25.91 9.54 54.68
N ASP A 353 -25.52 9.22 53.47
CA ASP A 353 -26.46 9.37 52.39
C ASP A 353 -27.42 8.18 52.35
N ILE A 354 -28.54 8.39 53.01
CA ILE A 354 -29.66 7.46 53.06
C ILE A 354 -30.48 7.59 51.78
N GLN A 355 -30.66 6.47 51.07
CA GLN A 355 -31.83 6.31 50.19
C GLN A 355 -33.01 5.77 50.97
#